data_AF-A0A8I2Z964-F1
#
_entry.id   AF-A0A8I2Z964-F1
#
_cell.length_a   1.000
_cell.length_b   1.000
_cell.length_c   1.000
_cell.angle_alpha   90.00
_cell.angle_beta   90.00
_cell.angle_gamma   90.00
#
_symmetry.space_group_name_H-M   'P 1'
#
loop_
_entity.id
_entity.type
_entity.pdbx_description
1 polymer ?
#
loop_
_entity_poly.entity_id
_entity_poly.type
_entity_poly.pdbx_seq_one_letter_code
_entity_poly.pdbx_strand_id
1 'polypeptide(L)'
;MTRRSNAISGYGKSLLQPYLRQQKQLWVPRDPLFAMYKIMFPNEVEIRKRMFRRKKGQFLVPGPNYQWCIDGHDKLKAYGFEIYAAIDAYSRNIIWFYVGHSASTALSVLKQYLTACDAYGFRPWYLQADKGSETPLIAAAHWNFAMTADGRVEWNGQVFQQGTRLKDSYKAAPSTKNVKIESWWERMLHVSSRQWVDYFGELARDGDFDGDMLEDQIAIYAVFEDILRQELFDFVEAWNLHRIRLQKNRPHVVHGQPWMNYHYPDPDKACNWGIPIDRSVLDEMQRPLADIDISSPRD
;
A
#
# COMPACT_ATOMS: atom_id res chain seq x y z
N MET A 1 -31.76 -2.41 -2.60
CA MET A 1 -31.29 -1.25 -3.39
C MET A 1 -29.82 -1.47 -3.73
N THR A 2 -29.50 -1.71 -5.00
CA THR A 2 -28.11 -1.81 -5.48
C THR A 2 -27.50 -0.40 -5.47
N ARG A 3 -26.92 0.01 -4.33
CA ARG A 3 -26.17 1.26 -4.23
C ARG A 3 -24.99 1.19 -5.20
N ARG A 4 -24.98 2.09 -6.19
CA ARG A 4 -23.87 2.25 -7.13
C ARG A 4 -22.66 2.75 -6.32
N SER A 5 -21.66 1.89 -6.13
CA SER A 5 -20.33 2.31 -5.72
C SER A 5 -19.84 3.42 -6.65
N ASN A 6 -19.62 4.61 -6.10
CA ASN A 6 -19.10 5.78 -6.83
C ASN A 6 -17.57 5.72 -7.00
N ALA A 7 -16.91 4.65 -6.53
CA ALA A 7 -15.46 4.48 -6.62
C ALA A 7 -14.93 4.69 -8.05
N ILE A 8 -15.67 4.22 -9.07
CA ILE A 8 -15.32 4.34 -10.50
C ILE A 8 -15.11 5.80 -10.93
N SER A 9 -15.86 6.74 -10.33
CA SER A 9 -15.77 8.16 -10.62
C SER A 9 -14.38 8.73 -10.30
N GLY A 10 -13.63 8.14 -9.36
CA GLY A 10 -12.28 8.58 -9.02
C GLY A 10 -11.16 8.00 -9.89
N TYR A 11 -11.38 6.94 -10.68
CA TYR A 11 -10.30 6.11 -11.25
C TYR A 11 -9.55 6.68 -12.48
N GLY A 12 -9.98 7.80 -13.07
CA GLY A 12 -9.24 8.47 -14.16
C GLY A 12 -8.86 7.57 -15.35
N LYS A 13 -7.98 8.03 -16.27
CA LYS A 13 -7.65 7.25 -17.49
C LYS A 13 -6.90 5.94 -17.21
N SER A 14 -6.01 5.94 -16.21
CA SER A 14 -5.04 4.86 -16.01
C SER A 14 -5.49 3.74 -15.08
N LEU A 15 -6.41 3.99 -14.14
CA LEU A 15 -6.90 2.99 -13.18
C LEU A 15 -8.26 2.43 -13.60
N LEU A 16 -9.08 3.21 -14.33
CA LEU A 16 -10.43 2.80 -14.72
C LEU A 16 -10.45 1.57 -15.63
N GLN A 17 -9.56 1.53 -16.62
CA GLN A 17 -9.50 0.38 -17.54
C GLN A 17 -9.06 -0.91 -16.82
N PRO A 18 -7.98 -0.92 -16.01
CA PRO A 18 -7.65 -2.07 -15.16
C PRO A 18 -8.81 -2.54 -14.27
N TYR A 19 -9.46 -1.59 -13.57
CA TYR A 19 -10.60 -1.89 -12.70
C TYR A 19 -11.75 -2.59 -13.46
N LEU A 20 -12.19 -2.04 -14.60
CA LEU A 20 -13.27 -2.63 -15.38
C LEU A 20 -12.93 -4.02 -15.93
N ARG A 21 -11.67 -4.24 -16.29
CA ARG A 21 -11.21 -5.54 -16.81
C ARG A 21 -11.19 -6.60 -15.72
N GLN A 22 -10.66 -6.29 -14.54
CA GLN A 22 -10.55 -7.27 -13.47
C GLN A 22 -11.85 -7.43 -12.69
N GLN A 23 -12.38 -6.35 -12.11
CA GLN A 23 -13.50 -6.42 -11.18
C GLN A 23 -14.84 -6.61 -11.88
N LYS A 24 -14.96 -6.14 -13.13
CA LYS A 24 -16.21 -6.20 -13.88
C LYS A 24 -16.14 -7.12 -15.10
N GLN A 25 -14.98 -7.71 -15.39
CA GLN A 25 -14.74 -8.57 -16.56
C GLN A 25 -15.12 -7.92 -17.90
N LEU A 26 -15.05 -6.58 -17.98
CA LEU A 26 -15.40 -5.80 -19.17
C LEU A 26 -14.17 -5.39 -19.98
N TRP A 27 -14.11 -5.87 -21.22
CA TRP A 27 -13.02 -5.59 -22.15
C TRP A 27 -13.29 -4.33 -22.98
N VAL A 28 -13.02 -3.16 -22.40
CA VAL A 28 -13.24 -1.87 -23.08
C VAL A 28 -11.92 -1.25 -23.55
N PRO A 29 -11.82 -0.79 -24.82
CA PRO A 29 -10.68 -0.01 -25.29
C PRO A 29 -10.51 1.30 -24.52
N ARG A 30 -9.25 1.67 -24.25
CA ARG A 30 -8.91 2.76 -23.31
C ARG A 30 -9.45 4.12 -23.75
N ASP A 31 -9.31 4.45 -25.02
CA ASP A 31 -9.61 5.79 -25.52
C ASP A 31 -11.11 6.08 -25.61
N PRO A 32 -11.96 5.17 -26.14
CA PRO A 32 -13.42 5.30 -26.06
C PRO A 32 -13.94 5.36 -24.61
N LEU A 33 -13.43 4.48 -23.74
CA LEU A 33 -13.77 4.48 -22.31
C LEU A 33 -13.50 5.84 -21.67
N PHE A 34 -12.33 6.41 -21.95
CA PHE A 34 -11.95 7.70 -21.36
C PHE A 34 -12.69 8.88 -21.99
N ALA A 35 -13.06 8.81 -23.27
CA ALA A 35 -13.91 9.81 -23.91
C ALA A 35 -15.27 9.88 -23.21
N MET A 36 -15.89 8.73 -22.97
CA MET A 36 -17.17 8.64 -22.26
C MET A 36 -17.04 9.08 -20.80
N TYR A 37 -15.99 8.64 -20.11
CA TYR A 37 -15.71 9.05 -18.73
C TYR A 37 -15.59 10.58 -18.58
N LYS A 38 -14.96 11.29 -19.52
CA LYS A 38 -14.88 12.77 -19.48
C LYS A 38 -16.23 13.46 -19.60
N ILE A 39 -17.13 12.88 -20.39
CA ILE A 39 -18.49 13.40 -20.57
C ILE A 39 -19.31 13.20 -19.30
N MET A 40 -19.17 12.02 -18.68
CA MET A 40 -19.91 11.66 -17.48
C MET A 40 -19.40 12.33 -16.20
N PHE A 41 -18.08 12.54 -16.07
CA PHE A 41 -17.45 13.04 -14.84
C PHE A 41 -16.50 14.23 -15.10
N PRO A 42 -17.00 15.36 -15.65
CA PRO A 42 -16.16 16.51 -16.02
C PRO A 42 -15.47 17.15 -14.80
N ASN A 43 -16.17 17.26 -13.67
CA ASN A 43 -15.64 17.84 -12.42
C ASN A 43 -14.47 17.01 -11.87
N GLU A 44 -14.59 15.68 -11.88
CA GLU A 44 -13.52 14.77 -11.44
C GLU A 44 -12.26 14.87 -12.30
N VAL A 45 -12.42 15.21 -13.59
CA VAL A 45 -11.28 15.46 -14.49
C VAL A 45 -10.57 16.76 -14.13
N GLU A 46 -11.33 17.80 -13.78
CA GLU A 46 -10.78 19.10 -13.43
C GLU A 46 -10.05 19.11 -12.07
N ILE A 47 -10.64 18.46 -11.06
CA ILE A 47 -10.04 18.27 -9.73
C ILE A 47 -8.67 17.59 -9.87
N ARG A 48 -8.56 16.55 -10.70
CA ARG A 48 -7.28 15.86 -10.96
C ARG A 48 -6.24 16.78 -11.61
N LYS A 49 -6.61 17.58 -12.61
CA LYS A 49 -5.66 18.47 -13.32
C LYS A 49 -4.98 19.48 -12.37
N ARG A 50 -5.71 19.98 -11.38
CA ARG A 50 -5.19 20.97 -10.41
C ARG A 50 -4.17 20.36 -9.44
N MET A 51 -4.28 19.08 -9.12
CA MET A 51 -3.48 18.44 -8.05
C MET A 51 -2.17 17.76 -8.52
N PHE A 52 -1.94 17.54 -9.82
CA PHE A 52 -0.71 16.90 -10.33
C PHE A 52 0.56 17.80 -10.37
N ARG A 53 0.57 18.97 -9.73
CA ARG A 53 1.64 19.99 -9.85
C ARG A 53 2.74 19.93 -8.76
N ARG A 54 3.26 18.74 -8.40
CA ARG A 54 4.41 18.63 -7.45
C ARG A 54 5.65 17.99 -8.08
N LYS A 55 6.82 18.59 -7.82
CA LYS A 55 8.15 18.09 -8.22
C LYS A 55 8.55 16.91 -7.31
N LYS A 56 8.97 15.80 -7.89
CA LYS A 56 9.40 14.58 -7.18
C LYS A 56 10.92 14.49 -7.15
N GLY A 57 11.47 14.11 -5.99
CA GLY A 57 12.91 13.85 -5.79
C GLY A 57 13.40 12.57 -6.48
N GLN A 58 14.73 12.42 -6.52
CA GLN A 58 15.45 11.30 -7.14
C GLN A 58 15.67 10.20 -6.09
N PHE A 59 15.23 8.98 -6.36
CA PHE A 59 15.50 7.79 -5.54
C PHE A 59 15.98 6.67 -6.45
N LEU A 60 17.19 6.16 -6.21
CA LEU A 60 17.75 5.00 -6.89
C LEU A 60 17.51 3.76 -6.02
N VAL A 61 16.73 2.82 -6.51
CA VAL A 61 16.47 1.52 -5.88
C VAL A 61 16.86 0.47 -6.90
N PRO A 62 17.73 -0.50 -6.57
CA PRO A 62 18.34 -1.42 -7.54
C PRO A 62 17.39 -2.51 -8.06
N GLY A 63 16.27 -2.77 -7.38
CA GLY A 63 15.30 -3.77 -7.80
C GLY A 63 14.22 -4.02 -6.75
N PRO A 64 13.25 -4.90 -7.04
CA PRO A 64 12.21 -5.25 -6.09
C PRO A 64 12.79 -5.88 -4.81
N ASN A 65 12.05 -5.71 -3.72
CA ASN A 65 12.41 -6.17 -2.36
C ASN A 65 13.67 -5.54 -1.77
N TYR A 66 14.32 -4.61 -2.46
CA TYR A 66 15.43 -3.88 -1.88
C TYR A 66 14.96 -2.98 -0.74
N GLN A 67 13.78 -2.38 -0.89
CA GLN A 67 13.21 -1.54 0.14
C GLN A 67 11.69 -1.58 0.11
N TRP A 68 11.09 -2.05 1.20
CA TRP A 68 9.67 -1.86 1.47
C TRP A 68 9.49 -0.63 2.36
N CYS A 69 8.63 0.28 1.92
CA CYS A 69 8.23 1.47 2.64
C CYS A 69 6.86 1.22 3.26
N ILE A 70 6.75 1.37 4.58
CA ILE A 70 5.50 1.16 5.32
C ILE A 70 5.04 2.48 5.95
N ASP A 71 3.73 2.63 6.09
CA ASP A 71 3.11 3.84 6.65
C ASP A 71 1.63 3.61 6.98
N GLY A 72 1.12 4.39 7.92
CA GLY A 72 -0.29 4.47 8.26
C GLY A 72 -0.99 5.63 7.53
N HIS A 73 -2.31 5.57 7.41
CA HIS A 73 -3.09 6.66 6.83
C HIS A 73 -4.25 7.10 7.73
N ASP A 74 -4.21 8.36 8.16
CA ASP A 74 -5.10 8.86 9.22
C ASP A 74 -6.43 9.46 8.73
N LYS A 75 -6.67 9.54 7.42
CA LYS A 75 -7.82 10.31 6.90
C LYS A 75 -9.20 9.78 7.28
N LEU A 76 -9.30 8.48 7.58
CA LEU A 76 -10.54 7.88 8.06
C LEU A 76 -10.48 7.53 9.56
N LYS A 77 -9.36 7.84 10.23
CA LYS A 77 -9.13 7.48 11.63
C LYS A 77 -10.12 8.14 12.58
N ALA A 78 -10.55 9.37 12.26
CA ALA A 78 -11.59 10.08 13.01
C ALA A 78 -12.97 9.39 12.96
N TYR A 79 -13.18 8.46 12.01
CA TYR A 79 -14.40 7.68 11.86
C TYR A 79 -14.20 6.22 12.26
N GLY A 80 -13.15 5.95 13.04
CA GLY A 80 -12.78 4.64 13.51
C GLY A 80 -11.87 3.85 12.58
N PHE A 81 -11.85 4.10 11.26
CA PHE A 81 -11.10 3.30 10.29
C PHE A 81 -9.62 3.69 10.19
N GLU A 82 -8.75 2.78 10.60
CA GLU A 82 -7.31 2.89 10.41
C GLU A 82 -6.87 2.09 9.17
N ILE A 83 -5.90 2.63 8.44
CA ILE A 83 -5.36 2.00 7.23
C ILE A 83 -3.84 1.93 7.37
N TYR A 84 -3.26 0.80 7.02
CA TYR A 84 -1.82 0.61 7.01
C TYR A 84 -1.39 -0.15 5.76
N ALA A 85 -0.24 0.19 5.18
CA ALA A 85 0.21 -0.43 3.94
C ALA A 85 1.73 -0.55 3.85
N ALA A 86 2.16 -1.42 2.95
CA ALA A 86 3.54 -1.47 2.47
C ALA A 86 3.61 -1.36 0.96
N ILE A 87 4.57 -0.57 0.49
CA ILE A 87 4.87 -0.42 -0.93
C ILE A 87 6.33 -0.76 -1.20
N ASP A 88 6.59 -1.52 -2.26
CA ASP A 88 7.95 -1.72 -2.75
C ASP A 88 8.44 -0.46 -3.48
N ALA A 89 9.58 0.08 -3.05
CA ALA A 89 10.07 1.38 -3.51
C ALA A 89 10.52 1.38 -4.98
N TYR A 90 10.91 0.22 -5.51
CA TYR A 90 11.33 0.03 -6.90
C TYR A 90 10.12 -0.03 -7.85
N SER A 91 9.31 -1.07 -7.69
CA SER A 91 8.19 -1.44 -8.56
C SER A 91 6.95 -0.58 -8.34
N ARG A 92 6.78 -0.04 -7.12
CA ARG A 92 5.55 0.58 -6.59
C ARG A 92 4.40 -0.41 -6.40
N ASN A 93 4.69 -1.70 -6.36
CA ASN A 93 3.71 -2.72 -6.02
C ASN A 93 3.35 -2.58 -4.54
N ILE A 94 2.05 -2.62 -4.25
CA ILE A 94 1.57 -2.70 -2.87
C ILE A 94 1.74 -4.14 -2.40
N ILE A 95 2.54 -4.32 -1.36
CA ILE A 95 2.95 -5.62 -0.82
C ILE A 95 1.88 -6.16 0.12
N TRP A 96 1.41 -5.32 1.02
CA TRP A 96 0.22 -5.56 1.82
C TRP A 96 -0.55 -4.25 2.02
N PHE A 97 -1.83 -4.40 2.30
CA PHE A 97 -2.76 -3.33 2.56
C PHE A 97 -3.78 -3.81 3.58
N TYR A 98 -3.96 -3.06 4.66
CA TYR A 98 -4.84 -3.41 5.77
C TYR A 98 -5.75 -2.25 6.12
N VAL A 99 -7.01 -2.55 6.44
CA VAL A 99 -8.04 -1.58 6.83
C VAL A 99 -8.82 -2.17 8.00
N GLY A 100 -8.87 -1.48 9.14
CA GLY A 100 -9.63 -1.92 10.30
C GLY A 100 -9.48 -0.97 11.49
N HIS A 101 -10.01 -1.37 12.66
CA HIS A 101 -10.07 -0.49 13.84
C HIS A 101 -8.73 -0.26 14.55
N SER A 102 -7.81 -1.22 14.48
CA SER A 102 -6.51 -1.10 15.14
C SER A 102 -5.37 -1.45 14.19
N ALA A 103 -5.40 -0.91 12.97
CA ALA A 103 -4.40 -1.16 11.94
C ALA A 103 -3.01 -0.61 12.29
N SER A 104 -2.96 0.42 13.13
CA SER A 104 -1.76 1.21 13.42
C SER A 104 -1.17 0.97 14.81
N THR A 105 -1.57 -0.10 15.51
CA THR A 105 -0.93 -0.48 16.78
C THR A 105 0.37 -1.26 16.53
N ALA A 106 1.32 -1.20 17.47
CA ALA A 106 2.60 -1.91 17.31
C ALA A 106 2.44 -3.42 17.08
N LEU A 107 1.47 -4.04 17.75
CA LEU A 107 1.17 -5.46 17.60
C LEU A 107 0.49 -5.77 16.25
N SER A 108 -0.44 -4.93 15.81
CA SER A 108 -1.11 -5.09 14.52
C SER A 108 -0.15 -4.93 13.35
N VAL A 109 0.68 -3.88 13.37
CA VAL A 109 1.69 -3.64 12.33
C VAL A 109 2.73 -4.77 12.29
N LEU A 110 3.14 -5.29 13.45
CA LEU A 110 3.97 -6.48 13.54
C LEU A 110 3.26 -7.70 12.90
N LYS A 111 2.01 -7.99 13.26
CA LYS A 111 1.28 -9.14 12.74
C LYS A 111 1.07 -9.05 11.23
N GLN A 112 0.73 -7.87 10.71
CA GLN A 112 0.61 -7.61 9.27
C GLN A 112 1.93 -7.91 8.54
N TYR A 113 3.05 -7.44 9.08
CA TYR A 113 4.37 -7.68 8.49
C TYR A 113 4.78 -9.15 8.50
N LEU A 114 4.60 -9.84 9.63
CA LEU A 114 4.91 -11.26 9.72
C LEU A 114 4.04 -12.10 8.79
N THR A 115 2.75 -11.75 8.67
CA THR A 115 1.82 -12.39 7.72
C THR A 115 2.28 -12.19 6.28
N ALA A 116 2.73 -10.99 5.92
CA ALA A 116 3.30 -10.74 4.60
C ALA A 116 4.57 -11.56 4.37
N CYS A 117 5.51 -11.54 5.32
CA CYS A 117 6.75 -12.31 5.22
C CYS A 117 6.50 -13.82 5.10
N ASP A 118 5.52 -14.35 5.82
CA ASP A 118 5.07 -15.74 5.71
C ASP A 118 4.54 -16.06 4.31
N ALA A 119 3.58 -15.25 3.83
CA ALA A 119 2.96 -15.43 2.51
C ALA A 119 3.98 -15.37 1.36
N TYR A 120 4.98 -14.50 1.45
CA TYR A 120 6.04 -14.39 0.43
C TYR A 120 7.20 -15.38 0.65
N GLY A 121 7.40 -15.89 1.87
CA GLY A 121 8.54 -16.73 2.26
C GLY A 121 9.87 -15.98 2.36
N PHE A 122 9.86 -14.66 2.33
CA PHE A 122 11.05 -13.81 2.40
C PHE A 122 10.76 -12.46 3.06
N ARG A 123 11.83 -11.78 3.46
CA ARG A 123 11.83 -10.38 3.91
C ARG A 123 12.50 -9.48 2.87
N PRO A 124 12.23 -8.16 2.86
CA PRO A 124 13.00 -7.24 2.05
C PRO A 124 14.42 -7.09 2.59
N TRP A 125 15.31 -6.52 1.78
CA TRP A 125 16.63 -6.10 2.23
C TRP A 125 16.53 -4.94 3.23
N TYR A 126 15.82 -3.87 2.89
CA TYR A 126 15.48 -2.79 3.82
C TYR A 126 13.98 -2.75 4.12
N LEU A 127 13.64 -2.63 5.40
CA LEU A 127 12.34 -2.13 5.83
C LEU A 127 12.49 -0.65 6.23
N GLN A 128 11.66 0.23 5.67
CA GLN A 128 11.63 1.65 5.99
C GLN A 128 10.27 2.03 6.55
N ALA A 129 10.26 2.67 7.71
CA ALA A 129 9.08 3.26 8.32
C ALA A 129 9.39 4.65 8.87
N ASP A 130 8.33 5.40 9.14
CA ASP A 130 8.43 6.62 9.92
C ASP A 130 8.72 6.33 11.39
N LYS A 131 9.17 7.34 12.14
CA LYS A 131 9.33 7.21 13.58
C LYS A 131 7.97 7.32 14.27
N GLY A 132 7.26 6.20 14.32
CA GLY A 132 5.98 6.07 15.03
C GLY A 132 6.07 5.10 16.20
N SER A 133 5.11 5.18 17.14
CA SER A 133 5.02 4.26 18.29
C SER A 133 4.68 2.83 17.87
N GLU A 134 4.17 2.64 16.66
CA GLU A 134 3.81 1.36 16.06
C GLU A 134 4.99 0.61 15.43
N THR A 135 6.10 1.30 15.19
CA THR A 135 7.24 0.77 14.42
C THR A 135 8.35 0.04 15.20
N PRO A 136 8.51 0.15 16.54
CA PRO A 136 9.60 -0.53 17.24
C PRO A 136 9.57 -2.05 17.14
N LEU A 137 8.39 -2.68 17.24
CA LEU A 137 8.26 -4.13 17.20
C LEU A 137 8.59 -4.72 15.82
N ILE A 138 8.11 -4.09 14.76
CA ILE A 138 8.42 -4.51 13.39
C ILE A 138 9.90 -4.29 13.06
N ALA A 139 10.54 -3.23 13.58
CA ALA A 139 11.97 -3.00 13.43
C ALA A 139 12.79 -4.13 14.11
N ALA A 140 12.40 -4.54 15.32
CA ALA A 140 13.01 -5.65 16.02
C ALA A 140 12.82 -6.99 15.29
N ALA A 141 11.61 -7.29 14.83
CA ALA A 141 11.32 -8.52 14.07
C ALA A 141 12.11 -8.59 12.75
N HIS A 142 12.18 -7.48 12.01
CA HIS A 142 12.97 -7.40 10.78
C HIS A 142 14.46 -7.61 11.05
N TRP A 143 14.97 -7.06 12.14
CA TRP A 143 16.36 -7.26 12.55
C TRP A 143 16.64 -8.70 12.99
N ASN A 144 15.71 -9.36 13.69
CA ASN A 144 15.81 -10.79 14.03
C ASN A 144 15.96 -11.64 12.77
N PHE A 145 15.11 -11.44 11.75
CA PHE A 145 15.28 -12.13 10.46
C PHE A 145 16.61 -11.82 9.79
N ALA A 146 17.14 -10.61 9.94
CA ALA A 146 18.45 -10.25 9.40
C ALA A 146 19.62 -10.92 10.14
N MET A 147 19.43 -11.32 11.41
CA MET A 147 20.45 -11.99 12.21
C MET A 147 20.48 -13.50 11.97
N THR A 148 19.36 -14.10 11.59
CA THR A 148 19.24 -15.54 11.40
C THR A 148 19.40 -15.98 9.95
N ALA A 149 19.07 -15.12 8.98
CA ALA A 149 19.31 -15.39 7.57
C ALA A 149 20.70 -14.90 7.13
N ASP A 150 21.35 -15.65 6.23
CA ASP A 150 22.50 -15.12 5.48
C ASP A 150 22.01 -14.04 4.52
N GLY A 151 22.16 -12.77 4.92
CA GLY A 151 21.75 -11.59 4.16
C GLY A 151 22.61 -11.38 2.93
N ARG A 152 22.58 -12.32 1.99
CA ARG A 152 23.44 -12.39 0.81
C ARG A 152 22.59 -12.37 -0.46
N VAL A 153 22.94 -11.48 -1.38
CA VAL A 153 22.37 -11.43 -2.73
C VAL A 153 23.51 -11.44 -3.73
N GLU A 154 23.40 -12.24 -4.78
CA GLU A 154 24.35 -12.24 -5.89
C GLU A 154 23.71 -11.68 -7.15
N TRP A 155 24.37 -10.71 -7.78
CA TRP A 155 23.89 -10.12 -9.03
C TRP A 155 25.07 -9.67 -9.89
N ASN A 156 25.05 -10.02 -11.18
CA ASN A 156 26.10 -9.67 -12.15
C ASN A 156 27.52 -10.06 -11.69
N GLY A 157 27.66 -11.23 -11.05
CA GLY A 157 28.94 -11.72 -10.52
C GLY A 157 29.46 -10.96 -9.30
N GLN A 158 28.66 -10.05 -8.73
CA GLN A 158 28.94 -9.35 -7.49
C GLN A 158 28.11 -9.94 -6.35
N VAL A 159 28.75 -10.18 -5.21
CA VAL A 159 28.09 -10.62 -3.98
C VAL A 159 27.89 -9.42 -3.08
N PHE A 160 26.64 -9.18 -2.69
CA PHE A 160 26.23 -8.16 -1.74
C PHE A 160 25.92 -8.83 -0.41
N GLN A 161 26.56 -8.34 0.66
CA GLN A 161 26.32 -8.81 2.02
C GLN A 161 25.67 -7.71 2.85
N GLN A 162 24.61 -8.06 3.56
CA GLN A 162 23.94 -7.18 4.49
C GLN A 162 24.70 -7.13 5.81
N GLY A 163 24.83 -5.93 6.38
CA GLY A 163 25.41 -5.75 7.70
C GLY A 163 24.52 -6.30 8.82
N THR A 164 25.09 -6.45 10.01
CA THR A 164 24.42 -7.07 11.16
C THR A 164 23.79 -6.08 12.15
N ARG A 165 23.91 -4.76 11.92
CA ARG A 165 23.33 -3.76 12.81
C ARG A 165 21.89 -3.46 12.37
N LEU A 166 21.04 -3.03 13.30
CA LEU A 166 19.66 -2.63 12.99
C LEU A 166 19.60 -1.63 11.82
N LYS A 167 20.52 -0.66 11.76
CA LYS A 167 20.56 0.35 10.67
C LYS A 167 20.91 -0.24 9.28
N ASP A 168 21.44 -1.46 9.23
CA ASP A 168 21.84 -2.13 8.00
C ASP A 168 20.67 -2.91 7.36
N SER A 169 19.54 -3.03 8.06
CA SER A 169 18.29 -3.65 7.59
C SER A 169 17.04 -2.78 7.81
N TYR A 170 17.03 -1.89 8.80
CA TYR A 170 15.91 -1.01 9.11
C TYR A 170 16.27 0.48 8.94
N LYS A 171 15.39 1.22 8.27
CA LYS A 171 15.52 2.67 8.04
C LYS A 171 14.41 3.42 8.75
N ALA A 172 14.73 4.05 9.88
CA ALA A 172 13.87 5.04 10.51
C ALA A 172 13.97 6.38 9.76
N ALA A 173 13.00 6.67 8.91
CA ALA A 173 12.97 7.88 8.10
C ALA A 173 12.07 8.96 8.74
N PRO A 174 12.34 10.26 8.54
CA PRO A 174 11.30 11.29 8.71
C PRO A 174 10.24 11.11 7.62
N SER A 175 8.99 11.47 7.90
CA SER A 175 7.85 11.40 6.96
C SER A 175 8.16 11.93 5.56
N THR A 176 8.80 13.09 5.51
CA THR A 176 9.28 13.73 4.26
C THR A 176 10.20 12.86 3.37
N LYS A 177 10.72 11.74 3.87
CA LYS A 177 11.55 10.78 3.13
C LYS A 177 10.80 9.49 2.78
N ASN A 178 9.58 9.26 3.27
CA ASN A 178 8.70 8.15 2.90
C ASN A 178 7.86 8.46 1.64
N VAL A 179 8.46 9.19 0.70
CA VAL A 179 7.80 9.82 -0.46
C VAL A 179 7.02 8.83 -1.34
N LYS A 180 7.40 7.55 -1.35
CA LYS A 180 6.75 6.54 -2.20
C LYS A 180 5.33 6.21 -1.72
N ILE A 181 5.20 5.90 -0.43
CA ILE A 181 3.92 5.55 0.17
C ILE A 181 3.06 6.80 0.37
N GLU A 182 3.64 7.93 0.80
CA GLU A 182 2.92 9.22 0.84
C GLU A 182 2.35 9.63 -0.53
N SER A 183 3.16 9.52 -1.59
CA SER A 183 2.69 9.80 -2.96
C SER A 183 1.64 8.79 -3.44
N TRP A 184 1.59 7.60 -2.85
CA TRP A 184 0.56 6.61 -3.14
C TRP A 184 -0.72 6.93 -2.38
N TRP A 185 -0.65 7.28 -1.10
CA TRP A 185 -1.77 7.77 -0.28
C TRP A 185 -2.49 8.93 -0.93
N GLU A 186 -1.76 9.95 -1.42
CA GLU A 186 -2.36 11.07 -2.16
C GLU A 186 -3.24 10.56 -3.32
N ARG A 187 -2.77 9.57 -4.07
CA ARG A 187 -3.51 9.03 -5.22
C ARG A 187 -4.70 8.17 -4.80
N MET A 188 -4.56 7.36 -3.77
CA MET A 188 -5.65 6.58 -3.19
C MET A 188 -6.77 7.48 -2.69
N LEU A 189 -6.42 8.51 -1.89
CA LEU A 189 -7.35 9.52 -1.42
C LEU A 189 -8.15 10.13 -2.57
N HIS A 190 -7.46 10.55 -3.64
CA HIS A 190 -8.10 11.19 -4.79
C HIS A 190 -9.03 10.26 -5.58
N VAL A 191 -8.83 8.96 -5.50
CA VAL A 191 -9.49 7.99 -6.38
C VAL A 191 -10.60 7.22 -5.65
N SER A 192 -10.44 6.98 -4.36
CA SER A 192 -11.26 6.01 -3.64
C SER A 192 -11.71 6.52 -2.27
N SER A 193 -10.85 7.20 -1.51
CA SER A 193 -11.19 7.54 -0.12
C SER A 193 -11.83 8.91 0.09
N ARG A 194 -11.72 9.85 -0.85
CA ARG A 194 -12.28 11.21 -0.67
C ARG A 194 -13.79 11.21 -0.49
N GLN A 195 -14.51 10.39 -1.26
CA GLN A 195 -15.96 10.24 -1.11
C GLN A 195 -16.34 9.76 0.30
N TRP A 196 -15.53 8.91 0.92
CA TRP A 196 -15.75 8.40 2.27
C TRP A 196 -15.45 9.45 3.33
N VAL A 197 -14.36 10.21 3.16
CA VAL A 197 -14.06 11.36 4.03
C VAL A 197 -15.18 12.39 3.99
N ASP A 198 -15.66 12.72 2.79
CA ASP A 198 -16.74 13.71 2.62
C ASP A 198 -18.06 13.18 3.21
N TYR A 199 -18.42 11.92 2.94
CA TYR A 199 -19.64 11.29 3.44
C TYR A 199 -19.67 11.13 4.96
N PHE A 200 -18.61 10.56 5.56
CA PHE A 200 -18.55 10.45 7.03
C PHE A 200 -18.43 11.82 7.70
N GLY A 201 -17.81 12.79 7.03
CA GLY A 201 -17.79 14.18 7.47
C GLY A 201 -19.17 14.87 7.41
N GLU A 202 -20.08 14.42 6.55
CA GLU A 202 -21.48 14.84 6.56
C GLU A 202 -22.23 14.22 7.74
N LEU A 203 -22.10 12.90 7.97
CA LEU A 203 -22.72 12.23 9.13
C LEU A 203 -22.33 12.91 10.45
N ALA A 204 -21.03 13.18 10.63
CA ALA A 204 -20.53 13.85 11.84
C ALA A 204 -21.06 15.28 11.99
N ARG A 205 -21.30 16.00 10.89
CA ARG A 205 -21.81 17.37 10.91
C ARG A 205 -23.29 17.42 11.24
N ASP A 206 -24.04 16.45 10.75
CA ASP A 206 -25.49 16.37 10.91
C ASP A 206 -25.89 15.77 12.28
N GLY A 207 -24.91 15.26 13.04
CA GLY A 207 -25.11 14.63 14.35
C GLY A 207 -25.50 13.16 14.27
N ASP A 208 -25.33 12.54 13.11
CA ASP A 208 -25.59 11.11 12.85
C ASP A 208 -24.39 10.21 13.20
N PHE A 209 -23.25 10.80 13.57
CA PHE A 209 -22.07 10.10 14.05
C PHE A 209 -21.28 10.94 15.05
N ASP A 210 -21.02 10.38 16.22
CA ASP A 210 -20.05 10.87 17.20
C ASP A 210 -18.88 9.89 17.32
N GLY A 211 -17.68 10.37 16.99
CA GLY A 211 -16.44 9.59 17.08
C GLY A 211 -16.04 9.22 18.51
N ASP A 212 -16.62 9.84 19.53
CA ASP A 212 -16.39 9.51 20.93
C ASP A 212 -17.42 8.49 21.48
N MET A 213 -18.48 8.19 20.71
CA MET A 213 -19.51 7.21 21.09
C MET A 213 -19.19 5.82 20.54
N LEU A 214 -19.13 4.83 21.42
CA LEU A 214 -18.81 3.45 21.05
C LEU A 214 -19.91 2.84 20.16
N GLU A 215 -21.17 3.18 20.42
CA GLU A 215 -22.32 2.72 19.64
C GLU A 215 -22.23 3.16 18.18
N ASP A 216 -21.85 4.42 17.97
CA ASP A 216 -21.72 5.02 16.64
C ASP A 216 -20.51 4.46 15.89
N GLN A 217 -19.38 4.24 16.59
CA GLN A 217 -18.24 3.53 16.03
C GLN A 217 -18.65 2.12 15.57
N ILE A 218 -19.30 1.33 16.44
CA ILE A 218 -19.78 -0.02 16.10
C ILE A 218 -20.75 0.02 14.91
N ALA A 219 -21.68 0.97 14.87
CA ALA A 219 -22.64 1.11 13.79
C ALA A 219 -21.96 1.42 12.45
N ILE A 220 -21.01 2.37 12.43
CA ILE A 220 -20.23 2.67 11.23
C ILE A 220 -19.46 1.45 10.75
N TYR A 221 -18.84 0.71 11.67
CA TYR A 221 -18.14 -0.54 11.34
C TYR A 221 -19.06 -1.57 10.70
N ALA A 222 -20.15 -1.90 11.39
CA ALA A 222 -21.09 -2.93 10.96
C ALA A 222 -21.72 -2.62 9.58
N VAL A 223 -21.88 -1.34 9.24
CA VAL A 223 -22.53 -0.93 7.98
C VAL A 223 -21.52 -0.74 6.84
N PHE A 224 -20.35 -0.17 7.12
CA PHE A 224 -19.45 0.33 6.08
C PHE A 224 -18.13 -0.41 5.94
N GLU A 225 -17.72 -1.23 6.92
CA GLU A 225 -16.41 -1.88 6.89
C GLU A 225 -16.21 -2.73 5.64
N ASP A 226 -17.15 -3.62 5.32
CA ASP A 226 -17.05 -4.52 4.16
C ASP A 226 -17.02 -3.73 2.84
N ILE A 227 -17.86 -2.70 2.74
CA ILE A 227 -17.96 -1.86 1.54
C ILE A 227 -16.66 -1.08 1.35
N LEU A 228 -16.17 -0.44 2.41
CA LEU A 228 -14.94 0.33 2.40
C LEU A 228 -13.76 -0.59 2.07
N ARG A 229 -13.60 -1.71 2.79
CA ARG A 229 -12.54 -2.70 2.53
C ARG A 229 -12.54 -3.12 1.07
N GLN A 230 -13.69 -3.56 0.53
CA GLN A 230 -13.77 -3.99 -0.87
C GLN A 230 -13.36 -2.89 -1.85
N GLU A 231 -13.85 -1.66 -1.68
CA GLU A 231 -13.50 -0.56 -2.58
C GLU A 231 -12.02 -0.17 -2.51
N LEU A 232 -11.42 -0.21 -1.33
CA LEU A 232 -10.01 0.09 -1.14
C LEU A 232 -9.11 -1.05 -1.68
N PHE A 233 -9.50 -2.31 -1.51
CA PHE A 233 -8.81 -3.45 -2.10
C PHE A 233 -8.89 -3.46 -3.64
N ASP A 234 -10.08 -3.16 -4.20
CA ASP A 234 -10.24 -2.98 -5.64
C ASP A 234 -9.28 -1.91 -6.19
N PHE A 235 -9.07 -0.84 -5.43
CA PHE A 235 -8.11 0.21 -5.78
C PHE A 235 -6.68 -0.32 -5.79
N VAL A 236 -6.29 -1.09 -4.77
CA VAL A 236 -4.96 -1.70 -4.69
C VAL A 236 -4.70 -2.62 -5.88
N GLU A 237 -5.67 -3.44 -6.28
CA GLU A 237 -5.53 -4.32 -7.46
C GLU A 237 -5.42 -3.51 -8.76
N ALA A 238 -6.32 -2.53 -8.95
CA ALA A 238 -6.26 -1.64 -10.11
C ALA A 238 -4.92 -0.86 -10.15
N TRP A 239 -4.40 -0.48 -8.99
CA TRP A 239 -3.08 0.13 -8.85
C TRP A 239 -1.99 -0.85 -9.25
N ASN A 240 -1.94 -2.06 -8.71
CA ASN A 240 -0.86 -3.00 -9.03
C ASN A 240 -0.79 -3.32 -10.54
N LEU A 241 -1.90 -3.19 -11.28
CA LEU A 241 -1.97 -3.44 -12.73
C LEU A 241 -1.93 -2.20 -13.62
N HIS A 242 -1.95 -1.00 -13.04
CA HIS A 242 -1.93 0.22 -13.84
C HIS A 242 -0.59 0.38 -14.55
N ARG A 243 -0.60 0.88 -15.78
CA ARG A 243 0.65 1.14 -16.50
C ARG A 243 1.23 2.50 -16.14
N ILE A 244 2.37 2.51 -15.46
CA ILE A 244 3.23 3.68 -15.27
C ILE A 244 3.88 4.02 -16.61
N ARG A 245 3.74 5.27 -17.05
CA ARG A 245 4.33 5.76 -18.30
C ARG A 245 5.83 6.05 -18.13
N LEU A 246 6.58 5.79 -19.19
CA LEU A 246 7.97 6.19 -19.30
C LEU A 246 8.10 7.72 -19.18
N GLN A 247 9.00 8.18 -18.32
CA GLN A 247 9.31 9.60 -18.12
C GLN A 247 10.75 9.84 -18.56
N LYS A 248 10.93 10.41 -19.77
CA LYS A 248 12.27 10.63 -20.36
C LYS A 248 13.23 11.39 -19.44
N ASN A 249 12.71 12.36 -18.68
CA ASN A 249 13.51 13.20 -17.78
C ASN A 249 13.69 12.58 -16.37
N ARG A 250 13.27 11.33 -16.16
CA ARG A 250 13.39 10.61 -14.88
C ARG A 250 13.79 9.16 -15.12
N PRO A 251 15.06 8.90 -15.50
CA PRO A 251 15.51 7.56 -15.87
C PRO A 251 15.39 6.54 -14.72
N HIS A 252 15.50 6.98 -13.47
CA HIS A 252 15.36 6.13 -12.28
C HIS A 252 13.90 5.74 -11.94
N VAL A 253 12.92 6.26 -12.68
CA VAL A 253 11.52 5.89 -12.53
C VAL A 253 11.24 4.66 -13.39
N VAL A 254 11.09 3.50 -12.73
CA VAL A 254 10.62 2.27 -13.37
C VAL A 254 9.24 2.52 -13.98
N HIS A 255 9.10 2.20 -15.26
CA HIS A 255 7.87 2.27 -16.03
C HIS A 255 7.30 0.86 -16.22
N GLY A 256 6.06 0.71 -16.70
CA GLY A 256 5.40 -0.59 -16.73
C GLY A 256 4.34 -0.75 -15.65
N GLN A 257 3.85 -1.98 -15.45
CA GLN A 257 2.86 -2.27 -14.41
C GLN A 257 3.59 -2.59 -13.09
N PRO A 258 3.18 -2.02 -11.94
CA PRO A 258 3.81 -2.33 -10.66
C PRO A 258 3.95 -3.83 -10.39
N TRP A 259 2.89 -4.60 -10.63
CA TRP A 259 2.88 -6.05 -10.45
C TRP A 259 3.93 -6.74 -11.35
N MET A 260 3.98 -6.40 -12.64
CA MET A 260 4.99 -6.94 -13.57
C MET A 260 6.41 -6.54 -13.15
N ASN A 261 6.61 -5.29 -12.75
CA ASN A 261 7.91 -4.79 -12.31
C ASN A 261 8.39 -5.45 -11.01
N TYR A 262 7.47 -5.98 -10.21
CA TYR A 262 7.75 -6.66 -8.96
C TYR A 262 8.05 -8.16 -9.18
N HIS A 263 7.17 -8.86 -9.90
CA HIS A 263 7.28 -10.31 -10.11
C HIS A 263 8.17 -10.72 -11.28
N TYR A 264 8.30 -9.86 -12.29
CA TYR A 264 9.09 -10.11 -13.50
C TYR A 264 9.98 -8.91 -13.85
N PRO A 265 10.88 -8.50 -12.93
CA PRO A 265 11.84 -7.44 -13.24
C PRO A 265 12.76 -7.88 -14.39
N ASP A 266 13.20 -6.92 -15.19
CA ASP A 266 14.21 -7.15 -16.23
C ASP A 266 15.54 -7.56 -15.56
N PRO A 267 16.03 -8.80 -15.74
CA PRO A 267 17.16 -9.34 -14.99
C PRO A 267 18.48 -8.62 -15.31
N ASP A 268 18.59 -8.01 -16.50
CA ASP A 268 19.76 -7.22 -16.89
C ASP A 268 19.80 -5.86 -16.17
N LYS A 269 18.63 -5.39 -15.69
CA LYS A 269 18.46 -4.05 -15.11
C LYS A 269 18.17 -4.06 -13.61
N ALA A 270 17.68 -5.17 -13.07
CA ALA A 270 17.28 -5.27 -11.68
C ALA A 270 17.44 -6.68 -11.12
N CYS A 271 17.79 -6.73 -9.84
CA CYS A 271 17.86 -7.95 -9.05
C CYS A 271 16.68 -8.02 -8.06
N ASN A 272 16.22 -9.22 -7.73
CA ASN A 272 15.34 -9.40 -6.59
C ASN A 272 16.16 -9.49 -5.29
N TRP A 273 15.90 -8.60 -4.36
CA TRP A 273 16.64 -8.48 -3.09
C TRP A 273 15.92 -9.14 -1.90
N GLY A 274 14.93 -9.99 -2.16
CA GLY A 274 14.25 -10.76 -1.12
C GLY A 274 15.21 -11.75 -0.48
N ILE A 275 15.27 -11.74 0.85
CA ILE A 275 16.07 -12.69 1.63
C ILE A 275 15.12 -13.72 2.25
N PRO A 276 15.29 -15.03 1.97
CA PRO A 276 14.50 -16.07 2.60
C PRO A 276 14.51 -15.93 4.12
N ILE A 277 13.34 -16.13 4.73
CA ILE A 277 13.21 -16.11 6.19
C ILE A 277 13.38 -17.52 6.76
N ASP A 278 13.91 -17.58 7.98
CA ASP A 278 13.85 -18.79 8.78
C ASP A 278 12.44 -18.96 9.36
N ARG A 279 11.78 -20.07 8.98
CA ARG A 279 10.42 -20.39 9.42
C ARG A 279 10.32 -20.62 10.94
N SER A 280 11.34 -21.19 11.57
CA SER A 280 11.33 -21.39 13.02
C SER A 280 11.27 -20.06 13.78
N VAL A 281 12.00 -19.06 13.27
CA VAL A 281 12.05 -17.71 13.83
C VAL A 281 10.72 -16.98 13.57
N LEU A 282 10.13 -17.18 12.39
CA LEU A 282 8.79 -16.68 12.07
C LEU A 282 7.74 -17.24 13.06
N ASP A 283 7.71 -18.56 13.25
CA ASP A 283 6.74 -19.24 14.12
C ASP A 283 6.86 -18.76 15.58
N GLU A 284 8.09 -18.55 16.06
CA GLU A 284 8.34 -18.01 17.40
C GLU A 284 7.79 -16.58 17.55
N MET A 285 8.00 -15.71 16.55
CA MET A 285 7.50 -14.34 16.58
C MET A 285 5.98 -14.24 16.35
N GLN A 286 5.38 -15.17 15.62
CA GLN A 286 3.93 -15.21 15.40
C GLN A 286 3.15 -15.77 16.60
N ARG A 287 3.73 -16.71 17.37
CA ARG A 287 3.09 -17.34 18.52
C ARG A 287 2.40 -16.37 19.50
N PRO A 288 3.03 -15.27 19.97
CA PRO A 288 2.38 -14.33 20.88
C PRO A 288 1.27 -13.48 20.22
N LEU A 289 1.11 -13.55 18.90
CA LEU A 289 0.13 -12.77 18.13
C LEU A 289 -1.06 -13.64 17.66
N ALA A 290 -1.14 -14.91 18.07
CA ALA A 290 -2.15 -15.86 17.63
C ALA A 290 -3.58 -15.31 17.83
N ASP A 291 -3.85 -14.75 19.00
CA ASP A 291 -5.18 -14.25 19.40
C ASP A 291 -5.51 -12.85 18.85
N ILE A 292 -4.56 -12.18 18.18
CA ILE A 292 -4.78 -10.83 17.64
C ILE A 292 -5.46 -10.95 16.29
N ASP A 293 -6.76 -10.74 16.21
CA ASP A 293 -7.43 -10.75 14.92
C ASP A 293 -6.99 -9.55 14.05
N ILE A 294 -6.43 -9.85 12.88
CA ILE A 294 -6.20 -8.89 11.80
C ILE A 294 -6.94 -9.37 10.56
N SER A 295 -8.24 -9.62 10.67
CA SER A 295 -9.06 -10.08 9.55
C SER A 295 -8.88 -9.18 8.33
N SER A 296 -8.21 -9.71 7.31
CA SER A 296 -8.26 -9.21 5.94
C SER A 296 -9.24 -10.13 5.20
N PRO A 297 -10.16 -9.61 4.37
CA PRO A 297 -11.28 -10.37 3.81
C PRO A 297 -10.89 -11.44 2.75
N ARG A 298 -9.67 -11.99 2.79
CA ARG A 298 -9.18 -13.03 1.87
C ARG A 298 -8.62 -14.27 2.57
N ASP A 299 -9.02 -14.53 3.81
CA ASP A 299 -9.00 -15.89 4.37
C ASP A 299 -10.30 -16.62 4.01
#